data_AF-A0A820NA85-F1
#
_entry.id   AF-A0A820NA85-F1
#
_cell.length_a   1.000
_cell.length_b   1.000
_cell.length_c   1.000
_cell.angle_alpha   90.00
_cell.angle_beta   90.00
_cell.angle_gamma   90.00
#
_symmetry.space_group_name_H-M   'P 1'
#
loop_
_entity.id
_entity.type
_entity.pdbx_description
1 polymer ?
#
loop_
_entity_poly.entity_id
_entity_poly.type
_entity_poly.pdbx_seq_one_letter_code
_entity_poly.pdbx_strand_id
1 'polypeptide(L)'
;MALSIDTDLTYSLDNIVQQLNRYISPAIFIFGVIGNTLNCLILSQRRLRLNPCTLFLLVSSFIDLISILFGLPTRILGGWNLDPTTIITWICKLRAFTVFSTRTMAT
;
A
#
# COMPACT_ATOMS: atom_id res chain seq x y z
N MET A 1 -36.47 7.41 -12.46
CA MET A 1 -36.60 6.85 -11.10
C MET A 1 -35.57 5.76 -10.84
N ALA A 2 -35.35 4.78 -11.72
CA ALA A 2 -34.21 3.85 -11.59
C ALA A 2 -32.84 4.56 -11.63
N LEU A 3 -32.64 5.45 -12.62
CA LEU A 3 -31.39 6.22 -12.77
C LEU A 3 -31.01 7.07 -11.55
N SER A 4 -31.98 7.61 -10.81
CA SER A 4 -31.70 8.41 -9.60
C SER A 4 -31.30 7.54 -8.41
N ILE A 5 -31.88 6.34 -8.29
CA ILE A 5 -31.54 5.37 -7.24
C ILE A 5 -30.10 4.85 -7.46
N ASP A 6 -29.70 4.61 -8.70
CA ASP A 6 -28.35 4.18 -9.04
C ASP A 6 -27.30 5.27 -8.73
N THR A 7 -27.61 6.55 -8.96
CA THR A 7 -26.73 7.68 -8.63
C THR A 7 -26.61 7.92 -7.12
N ASP A 8 -27.71 7.79 -6.38
CA ASP A 8 -27.70 7.98 -4.92
C ASP A 8 -26.93 6.84 -4.21
N LEU A 9 -27.05 5.61 -4.74
CA LEU A 9 -26.31 4.46 -4.23
C LEU A 9 -24.80 4.59 -4.49
N THR A 10 -24.41 4.97 -5.72
CA THR A 10 -22.98 5.17 -6.06
C THR A 10 -22.36 6.32 -5.28
N TYR A 11 -23.08 7.42 -5.05
CA TYR A 11 -22.62 8.53 -4.22
C TYR A 11 -22.39 8.11 -2.76
N SER A 12 -23.33 7.35 -2.19
CA SER A 12 -23.23 6.86 -0.81
C SER A 12 -22.04 5.90 -0.64
N LEU A 13 -21.81 5.01 -1.62
CA LEU A 13 -20.68 4.10 -1.63
C LEU A 13 -19.34 4.85 -1.72
N ASP A 14 -19.24 5.85 -2.60
CA ASP A 14 -18.00 6.61 -2.76
C ASP A 14 -17.64 7.35 -1.46
N ASN A 15 -18.63 7.96 -0.80
CA ASN A 15 -18.41 8.64 0.47
C ASN A 15 -17.92 7.67 1.56
N ILE A 16 -18.50 6.46 1.65
CA ILE A 16 -18.04 5.43 2.61
C ILE A 16 -16.60 5.00 2.29
N VAL A 17 -16.29 4.75 1.01
CA VAL A 17 -14.95 4.36 0.56
C VAL A 17 -13.94 5.46 0.84
N GLN A 18 -14.29 6.73 0.65
CA GLN A 18 -13.41 7.86 0.97
C GLN A 18 -13.12 7.95 2.46
N GLN A 19 -14.13 7.86 3.32
CA GLN A 19 -13.94 7.88 4.78
C GLN A 19 -13.07 6.71 5.23
N LEU A 20 -13.34 5.50 4.71
CA LEU A 20 -12.56 4.32 5.02
C LEU A 20 -11.10 4.48 4.58
N ASN A 21 -10.86 4.94 3.36
CA ASN A 21 -9.51 5.19 2.85
C ASN A 21 -8.79 6.27 3.66
N ARG A 22 -9.48 7.30 4.14
CA ARG A 22 -8.89 8.38 4.94
C ARG A 22 -8.39 7.89 6.31
N TYR A 23 -9.11 6.98 6.97
CA TYR A 23 -8.73 6.48 8.30
C TYR A 23 -7.91 5.19 8.27
N ILE A 24 -8.25 4.24 7.40
CA ILE A 24 -7.57 2.93 7.33
C ILE A 24 -6.20 3.05 6.67
N SER A 25 -6.05 3.85 5.61
CA SER A 25 -4.75 3.98 4.92
C SER A 25 -3.61 4.43 5.84
N PRO A 26 -3.74 5.51 6.66
CA PRO A 26 -2.67 5.91 7.57
C PRO A 26 -2.42 4.87 8.68
N ALA A 27 -3.45 4.17 9.16
CA ALA A 27 -3.28 3.09 10.13
C ALA A 27 -2.43 1.94 9.55
N ILE A 28 -2.79 1.45 8.36
CA ILE A 28 -2.02 0.42 7.64
C ILE A 28 -0.60 0.90 7.36
N PHE A 29 -0.41 2.18 7.02
CA PHE A 29 0.90 2.76 6.81
C PHE A 29 1.77 2.67 8.07
N ILE A 30 1.26 3.11 9.22
CA ILE A 30 2.00 3.09 10.49
C ILE A 30 2.34 1.65 10.89
N PHE A 31 1.33 0.78 10.96
CA PHE A 31 1.54 -0.62 11.34
C PHE A 31 2.43 -1.37 10.35
N GLY A 32 2.26 -1.13 9.05
CA GLY A 32 3.04 -1.74 7.99
C GLY A 32 4.50 -1.29 7.98
N VAL A 33 4.79 -0.01 8.22
CA VAL A 33 6.17 0.49 8.35
C VAL A 33 6.82 -0.11 9.58
N ILE A 34 6.16 -0.08 10.74
CA ILE A 34 6.72 -0.61 11.99
C ILE A 34 6.99 -2.11 11.87
N GLY A 35 6.00 -2.89 11.39
CA GLY A 35 6.11 -4.34 11.25
C GLY A 35 7.20 -4.76 10.27
N ASN A 36 7.25 -4.15 9.08
CA ASN A 36 8.30 -4.48 8.09
C ASN A 36 9.69 -4.01 8.53
N THR A 37 9.79 -2.86 9.23
CA THR A 37 11.08 -2.39 9.79
C THR A 37 11.60 -3.38 10.83
N LEU A 38 10.74 -3.84 11.74
CA LEU A 38 11.09 -4.86 12.73
C LEU A 38 11.53 -6.17 12.06
N ASN A 39 10.81 -6.63 11.04
CA ASN A 39 11.20 -7.82 10.27
C ASN A 39 12.58 -7.64 9.62
N CYS A 40 12.84 -6.51 8.95
CA CYS A 40 14.16 -6.24 8.37
C CYS A 40 15.26 -6.23 9.45
N LEU A 41 15.02 -5.63 10.62
CA LEU A 41 16.00 -5.58 11.71
C LEU A 41 16.32 -6.98 12.27
N ILE A 42 15.29 -7.81 12.48
CA ILE A 42 15.45 -9.17 13.02
C ILE A 42 16.12 -10.09 12.00
N LEU A 43 15.65 -10.06 10.74
CA LEU A 43 16.15 -10.93 9.68
C LEU A 43 17.55 -10.52 9.18
N SER A 44 17.94 -9.25 9.37
CA SER A 44 19.29 -8.75 9.03
C SER A 44 20.38 -9.26 9.97
N GLN A 45 20.01 -9.84 11.12
CA GLN A 45 20.97 -10.40 12.06
C GLN A 45 21.83 -11.49 11.39
N ARG A 46 23.15 -11.39 11.57
CA ARG A 46 24.16 -12.30 10.96
C ARG A 46 23.87 -13.79 11.21
N ARG A 47 23.24 -14.12 12.34
CA ARG A 47 22.84 -15.49 12.72
C ARG A 47 21.79 -16.09 11.79
N LEU A 48 20.86 -15.28 11.26
CA LEU A 48 19.70 -15.75 10.49
C LEU A 48 19.94 -15.79 8.97
N ARG A 49 20.92 -15.04 8.45
CA ARG A 49 21.25 -14.99 7.01
C ARG A 49 21.95 -16.26 6.47
N LEU A 50 22.14 -17.29 7.29
CA LEU A 50 22.73 -18.55 6.86
C LEU A 50 21.76 -19.40 6.02
N ASN A 51 20.46 -19.14 6.12
CA ASN A 51 19.45 -19.84 5.32
C ASN A 51 18.97 -18.97 4.14
N PRO A 52 18.82 -19.53 2.93
CA PRO A 52 18.31 -18.80 1.78
C PRO A 52 16.87 -18.31 1.98
N CYS A 53 16.06 -19.05 2.74
CA CYS A 53 14.67 -18.67 3.06
C CYS A 53 14.58 -17.33 3.82
N THR A 54 15.46 -17.11 4.79
CA THR A 54 15.53 -15.85 5.56
C THR A 54 15.94 -14.66 4.69
N LEU A 55 16.76 -14.88 3.66
CA LEU A 55 17.08 -13.83 2.68
C LEU A 55 15.88 -13.48 1.80
N PHE A 56 15.10 -14.46 1.34
CA PHE A 56 13.86 -14.19 0.60
C PHE A 56 12.86 -13.39 1.43
N LEU A 57 12.68 -13.76 2.70
CA LEU A 57 11.80 -13.03 3.63
C LEU A 57 12.31 -11.60 3.87
N LEU A 58 13.62 -11.40 4.00
CA LEU A 58 14.21 -10.07 4.17
C LEU A 58 13.98 -9.20 2.93
N VAL A 59 14.20 -9.72 1.74
CA VAL A 59 13.95 -9.00 0.48
C VAL A 59 12.47 -8.69 0.34
N SER A 60 11.58 -9.64 0.66
CA SER A 60 10.14 -9.42 0.66
C SER A 60 9.72 -8.27 1.57
N SER A 61 10.16 -8.28 2.85
CA SER A 61 9.84 -7.19 3.79
C SER A 61 10.40 -5.84 3.32
N PHE A 62 11.54 -5.84 2.62
CA PHE A 62 12.09 -4.61 2.04
C PHE A 62 11.24 -4.08 0.88
N ILE A 63 10.77 -4.97 0.01
CA ILE A 63 9.86 -4.63 -1.10
C ILE A 63 8.50 -4.17 -0.57
N ASP A 64 7.98 -4.79 0.50
CA ASP A 64 6.75 -4.36 1.16
C ASP A 64 6.89 -2.97 1.79
N LEU A 65 8.05 -2.67 2.39
CA LEU A 65 8.33 -1.36 2.98
C LEU A 65 8.41 -0.26 1.91
N ILE A 66 9.07 -0.54 0.78
CA ILE A 66 9.06 0.34 -0.41
C ILE A 66 7.62 0.50 -0.92
N SER A 67 6.87 -0.59 -1.02
CA SER A 67 5.49 -0.58 -1.51
C SER A 67 4.58 0.28 -0.63
N ILE A 68 4.71 0.18 0.69
CA ILE A 68 3.95 0.99 1.65
C ILE A 68 4.37 2.47 1.56
N LEU A 69 5.67 2.75 1.45
CA LEU A 69 6.21 4.11 1.34
C LEU A 69 5.79 4.85 0.07
N PHE A 70 5.56 4.17 -1.05
CA PHE A 70 5.18 4.83 -2.31
C PHE A 70 3.70 4.62 -2.69
N GLY A 71 3.09 3.51 -2.30
CA GLY A 71 1.72 3.13 -2.69
C GLY A 71 0.61 3.72 -1.81
N LEU A 72 0.87 3.94 -0.51
CA LEU A 72 -0.12 4.53 0.40
C LEU A 72 -0.15 6.07 0.40
N PRO A 73 0.98 6.80 0.40
CA PRO A 73 0.93 8.26 0.39
C PRO A 73 0.31 8.81 -0.90
N THR A 74 0.48 8.14 -2.04
CA THR A 74 -0.23 8.47 -3.28
C THR A 74 -1.73 8.36 -3.16
N ARG A 75 -2.22 7.33 -2.45
CA ARG A 75 -3.65 7.11 -2.22
C ARG A 75 -4.24 8.12 -1.23
N ILE A 76 -3.44 8.54 -0.24
CA ILE A 76 -3.81 9.58 0.73
C ILE A 76 -3.85 10.96 0.04
N LEU A 77 -2.85 11.29 -0.80
CA LEU A 77 -2.79 12.56 -1.53
C LEU A 77 -3.89 12.69 -2.60
N GLY A 78 -4.24 11.59 -3.29
CA GLY A 78 -5.38 11.59 -4.21
C GLY A 78 -6.71 11.95 -3.53
N GLY A 79 -6.87 11.63 -2.23
CA GLY A 79 -8.02 12.06 -1.42
C GLY A 79 -8.04 13.55 -1.05
N TRP A 80 -6.96 14.28 -1.35
CA TRP A 80 -6.79 15.72 -1.11
C TRP A 80 -6.74 16.55 -2.40
N ASN A 81 -7.14 15.97 -3.56
CA ASN A 81 -7.09 16.61 -4.89
C ASN A 81 -5.69 17.10 -5.34
N LEU A 82 -4.63 16.61 -4.70
CA LEU A 82 -3.26 16.77 -5.17
C LEU A 82 -2.86 15.41 -5.77
N ASP A 83 -2.84 15.29 -7.09
CA ASP A 83 -2.38 14.10 -7.78
C ASP A 83 -0.87 14.21 -8.11
N PRO A 84 0.05 13.79 -7.22
CA PRO A 84 1.48 13.76 -7.53
C PRO A 84 1.81 12.76 -8.66
N THR A 85 0.86 11.90 -9.03
CA THR A 85 0.96 10.91 -10.10
C THR A 85 1.14 11.55 -11.48
N THR A 86 0.64 12.77 -11.70
CA THR A 86 0.81 13.51 -12.96
C THR A 86 2.17 14.21 -13.05
N ILE A 87 2.81 14.43 -11.90
CA ILE A 87 4.09 15.15 -11.78
C ILE A 87 5.27 14.17 -11.82
N ILE A 88 5.09 12.96 -11.28
CA ILE A 88 6.17 11.98 -11.11
C ILE A 88 5.76 10.61 -11.69
N THR A 89 6.21 10.34 -12.91
CA THR A 89 5.91 9.10 -13.66
C THR A 89 6.37 7.82 -12.96
N TRP A 90 7.43 7.90 -12.15
CA TRP A 90 7.95 6.79 -11.34
C TRP A 90 6.95 6.31 -10.28
N ILE A 91 6.22 7.24 -9.67
CA ILE A 91 5.23 6.95 -8.63
C ILE A 91 4.02 6.21 -9.23
N CYS A 92 3.63 6.55 -10.45
CA CYS A 92 2.59 5.84 -11.19
C CYS A 92 2.96 4.38 -11.47
N LYS A 93 4.20 4.12 -11.90
CA LYS A 93 4.71 2.75 -12.11
C LYS A 93 4.82 1.95 -10.81
N LEU A 94 5.26 2.59 -9.73
CA LEU A 94 5.32 1.97 -8.40
C LEU A 94 3.95 1.55 -7.89
N ARG A 95 2.90 2.36 -8.12
CA ARG A 95 1.51 1.98 -7.79
C ARG A 95 1.06 0.70 -8.49
N ALA A 96 1.37 0.56 -9.78
CA ALA A 96 1.06 -0.65 -10.53
C ALA A 96 1.84 -1.86 -9.99
N PHE A 97 3.11 -1.65 -9.63
CA PHE A 97 3.95 -2.66 -9.00
C PHE A 97 3.39 -3.12 -7.65
N THR A 98 2.99 -2.21 -6.77
CA THR A 98 2.42 -2.58 -5.46
C THR A 98 1.16 -3.43 -5.59
N VAL A 99 0.24 -3.05 -6.49
CA VAL A 99 -1.00 -3.81 -6.71
C VAL A 99 -0.70 -5.21 -7.25
N PHE A 100 0.32 -5.33 -8.11
CA PHE A 100 0.73 -6.60 -8.66
C PHE A 100 1.38 -7.49 -7.59
N SER A 101 2.32 -6.94 -6.80
CA SER A 101 3.02 -7.67 -5.74
C SER A 101 2.05 -8.22 -4.69
N THR A 102 1.08 -7.42 -4.20
CA THR A 102 0.11 -7.92 -3.20
C THR A 102 -0.74 -9.06 -3.76
N ARG A 103 -1.03 -9.04 -5.06
CA ARG A 103 -1.79 -10.12 -5.71
C ARG A 103 -0.96 -11.38 -5.94
N THR A 104 0.34 -11.26 -6.19
CA THR A 104 1.22 -12.42 -6.40
C THR A 104 1.61 -13.11 -5.10
N MET A 105 1.58 -12.41 -3.95
CA MET A 105 1.85 -13.02 -2.65
C MET A 105 0.63 -13.70 -2.02
N ALA A 106 -0.57 -13.44 -2.54
CA ALA A 106 -1.83 -14.04 -2.08
C ALA A 106 -2.18 -15.36 -2.80
N THR A 107 -1.38 -15.77 -3.78
CA THR A 107 -1.52 -17.01 -4.56
C THR A 107 -0.32 -17.91 -4.34
#